data_AF-W0DJ89-F1
#
_entry.id   AF-W0DJ89-F1
#
_cell.length_a   1.000
_cell.length_b   1.000
_cell.length_c   1.000
_cell.angle_alpha   90.00
_cell.angle_beta   90.00
_cell.angle_gamma   90.00
#
_symmetry.space_group_name_H-M   'P 1'
#
loop_
_entity.id
_entity.type
_entity.pdbx_description
1 polymer ?
#
loop_
_entity_poly.entity_id
_entity_poly.type
_entity_poly.pdbx_seq_one_letter_code
_entity_poly.pdbx_strand_id
1 'polypeptide(L)'
;MSDYELVPGLYVAPSPAGAYYAVSGTKMDGARRVLLHLMSLDSSPELTPDLFQEINGLDTDDPAGYLHRMQSMHLLEGFPEPRARPADSIENAMPGLLGDLAGPKGKALLADEHGFYLSTHGFPHETAEELAALAADVGGLDQRHRRLLEGNLALQTSAWGLLTAGGNSELGFWPLYVGSVRFSLVLKGRPRLNKAALVDVVWMLVNRYGSG
;
A
#
# COMPACT_ATOMS: atom_id res chain seq x y z
N MET A 1 13.04 -30.17 -6.54
CA MET A 1 11.85 -29.37 -6.19
C MET A 1 11.68 -29.51 -4.70
N SER A 2 11.56 -28.40 -3.98
CA SER A 2 11.20 -28.46 -2.57
C SER A 2 9.70 -28.63 -2.52
N ASP A 3 9.21 -29.69 -1.88
CA ASP A 3 7.78 -29.88 -1.66
C ASP A 3 7.36 -28.94 -0.52
N TYR A 4 6.52 -27.95 -0.86
CA TYR A 4 5.94 -27.02 0.10
C TYR A 4 4.51 -27.44 0.42
N GLU A 5 4.15 -27.46 1.70
CA GLU A 5 2.80 -27.75 2.16
C GLU A 5 2.18 -26.51 2.82
N LEU A 6 0.87 -26.33 2.64
CA LEU A 6 0.12 -25.29 3.33
C LEU A 6 -0.12 -25.69 4.79
N VAL A 7 0.10 -24.74 5.70
CA VAL A 7 -0.28 -24.90 7.10
C VAL A 7 -1.79 -24.64 7.22
N PRO A 8 -2.59 -25.63 7.65
CA PRO A 8 -4.04 -25.47 7.76
C PRO A 8 -4.43 -24.52 8.90
N GLY A 9 -5.62 -23.92 8.81
CA GLY A 9 -6.16 -23.07 9.88
C GLY A 9 -5.51 -21.70 10.01
N LEU A 10 -4.77 -21.24 8.99
CA LEU A 10 -4.22 -19.89 8.92
C LEU A 10 -4.96 -19.03 7.91
N TYR A 11 -5.21 -17.79 8.32
CA TYR A 11 -5.79 -16.75 7.50
C TYR A 11 -4.70 -15.89 6.88
N VAL A 12 -4.76 -15.68 5.57
CA VAL A 12 -3.68 -14.98 4.84
C VAL A 12 -4.05 -13.52 4.60
N ALA A 13 -3.14 -12.62 4.95
CA ALA A 13 -3.28 -11.20 4.63
C ALA A 13 -1.92 -10.62 4.20
N PRO A 14 -1.93 -9.48 3.47
CA PRO A 14 -0.70 -8.74 3.21
C PRO A 14 -0.03 -8.28 4.49
N SER A 15 1.30 -8.37 4.53
CA SER A 15 2.11 -7.64 5.51
C SER A 15 2.06 -6.14 5.21
N PRO A 16 2.60 -5.25 6.08
CA PRO A 16 2.76 -3.84 5.72
C PRO A 16 3.59 -3.62 4.44
N ALA A 17 4.61 -4.44 4.20
CA ALA A 17 5.41 -4.38 2.97
C ALA A 17 4.61 -4.87 1.77
N GLY A 18 3.80 -5.94 1.94
CA GLY A 18 2.90 -6.43 0.90
C GLY A 18 1.81 -5.43 0.52
N ALA A 19 1.18 -4.81 1.51
CA ALA A 19 0.20 -3.76 1.33
C ALA A 19 0.78 -2.59 0.53
N TYR A 20 1.98 -2.12 0.90
CA TYR A 20 2.66 -1.07 0.13
C TYR A 20 3.02 -1.55 -1.27
N TYR A 21 3.57 -2.75 -1.43
CA TYR A 21 3.94 -3.33 -2.72
C TYR A 21 2.76 -3.37 -3.70
N ALA A 22 1.57 -3.75 -3.19
CA ALA A 22 0.34 -3.87 -3.97
C ALA A 22 -0.05 -2.56 -4.67
N VAL A 23 0.25 -1.41 -4.05
CA VAL A 23 -0.16 -0.09 -4.54
C VAL A 23 1.00 0.86 -4.86
N SER A 24 2.26 0.42 -4.75
CA SER A 24 3.44 1.28 -4.98
C SER A 24 3.74 1.58 -6.46
N GLY A 25 3.09 0.89 -7.40
CA GLY A 25 3.31 1.08 -8.84
C GLY A 25 2.15 0.56 -9.69
N THR A 26 2.19 0.86 -10.98
CA THR A 26 1.06 0.61 -11.91
C THR A 26 1.16 -0.71 -12.69
N LYS A 27 2.34 -1.34 -12.73
CA LYS A 27 2.54 -2.58 -13.50
C LYS A 27 1.89 -3.77 -12.80
N MET A 28 0.86 -4.38 -13.37
CA MET A 28 0.26 -5.56 -12.75
C MET A 28 1.14 -6.81 -12.92
N ASP A 29 1.49 -7.46 -11.82
CA ASP A 29 2.14 -8.77 -11.79
C ASP A 29 1.32 -9.75 -10.94
N GLY A 30 1.73 -11.03 -10.90
CA GLY A 30 1.00 -12.04 -10.15
C GLY A 30 0.91 -11.74 -8.65
N ALA A 31 1.97 -11.20 -8.04
CA ALA A 31 2.00 -10.92 -6.61
C ALA A 31 1.06 -9.77 -6.27
N ARG A 32 1.06 -8.69 -7.08
CA ARG A 32 0.10 -7.59 -6.94
C ARG A 32 -1.34 -8.06 -7.11
N ARG A 33 -1.62 -8.94 -8.08
CA ARG A 33 -2.98 -9.51 -8.24
C ARG A 33 -3.44 -10.23 -6.99
N VAL A 34 -2.62 -11.11 -6.44
CA VAL A 34 -2.93 -11.84 -5.20
C VAL A 34 -3.19 -10.86 -4.05
N LEU A 35 -2.29 -9.90 -3.83
CA LEU A 35 -2.38 -8.95 -2.73
C LEU A 35 -3.63 -8.04 -2.84
N LEU A 36 -3.91 -7.52 -4.04
CA LEU A 36 -5.09 -6.69 -4.30
C LEU A 36 -6.38 -7.48 -4.18
N HIS A 37 -6.41 -8.74 -4.64
CA HIS A 37 -7.56 -9.60 -4.44
C HIS A 37 -7.83 -9.85 -2.95
N LEU A 38 -6.81 -10.22 -2.16
CA LEU A 38 -6.96 -10.39 -0.71
C LEU A 38 -7.49 -9.11 -0.03
N MET A 39 -7.02 -7.93 -0.48
CA MET A 39 -7.48 -6.64 0.03
C MET A 39 -8.82 -6.17 -0.53
N SER A 40 -9.42 -6.90 -1.48
CA SER A 40 -10.77 -6.64 -1.98
C SER A 40 -11.84 -7.36 -1.14
N LEU A 41 -11.44 -8.38 -0.37
CA LEU A 41 -12.31 -9.10 0.54
C LEU A 41 -12.59 -8.29 1.81
N ASP A 42 -13.74 -8.50 2.44
CA ASP A 42 -14.08 -7.87 3.73
C ASP A 42 -13.23 -8.41 4.90
N SER A 43 -12.77 -9.65 4.78
CA SER A 43 -11.94 -10.34 5.76
C SER A 43 -10.92 -11.25 5.07
N SER A 44 -9.76 -11.41 5.69
CA SER A 44 -8.72 -12.32 5.22
C SER A 44 -9.26 -13.75 5.20
N PRO A 45 -9.14 -14.48 4.08
CA PRO A 45 -9.66 -15.82 3.97
C PRO A 45 -8.68 -16.84 4.59
N GLU A 46 -9.22 -18.00 4.99
CA GLU A 46 -8.38 -19.15 5.30
C GLU A 46 -7.69 -19.62 4.02
N LEU A 47 -6.39 -19.86 4.07
CA LEU A 47 -5.63 -20.22 2.89
C LEU A 47 -5.79 -21.70 2.56
N THR A 48 -6.55 -22.01 1.52
CA THR A 48 -6.69 -23.35 0.95
C THR A 48 -5.97 -23.47 -0.40
N PRO A 49 -5.59 -24.68 -0.85
CA PRO A 49 -5.02 -24.88 -2.18
C PRO A 49 -5.92 -24.34 -3.30
N ASP A 50 -7.23 -24.59 -3.19
CA ASP A 50 -8.23 -24.17 -4.18
C ASP A 50 -8.32 -22.65 -4.26
N LEU A 51 -8.41 -21.98 -3.10
CA LEU A 51 -8.43 -20.53 -3.03
C LEU A 51 -7.15 -19.93 -3.60
N PHE A 52 -5.99 -20.52 -3.29
CA PHE A 52 -4.74 -19.99 -3.81
C PHE A 52 -4.64 -20.09 -5.33
N GLN A 53 -5.14 -21.18 -5.93
CA GLN A 53 -5.23 -21.31 -7.38
C GLN A 53 -6.17 -20.28 -7.99
N GLU A 54 -7.32 -20.04 -7.38
CA GLU A 54 -8.29 -19.02 -7.82
C GLU A 54 -7.65 -17.62 -7.81
N ILE A 55 -7.02 -17.23 -6.69
CA ILE A 55 -6.52 -15.88 -6.47
C ILE A 55 -5.27 -15.58 -7.31
N ASN A 56 -4.41 -16.57 -7.52
CA ASN A 56 -3.15 -16.35 -8.23
C ASN A 56 -3.39 -15.98 -9.71
N GLY A 57 -4.47 -16.48 -10.32
CA GLY A 57 -4.83 -16.18 -11.72
C GLY A 57 -3.69 -16.46 -12.70
N LEU A 58 -2.76 -17.32 -12.30
CA LEU A 58 -1.56 -17.71 -13.02
C LEU A 58 -1.62 -19.23 -13.19
N ASP A 59 -1.39 -19.66 -14.42
CA ASP A 59 -1.18 -21.06 -14.76
C ASP A 59 0.23 -21.45 -14.26
N THR A 60 0.33 -21.75 -12.96
CA THR A 60 1.58 -22.17 -12.31
C THR A 60 1.46 -23.62 -11.87
N ASP A 61 2.37 -24.45 -12.37
CA ASP A 61 2.47 -25.86 -11.98
C ASP A 61 2.92 -26.04 -10.51
N ASP A 62 3.40 -24.98 -9.87
CA ASP A 62 3.83 -24.96 -8.45
C ASP A 62 3.25 -23.76 -7.68
N PRO A 63 1.96 -23.83 -7.25
CA PRO A 63 1.34 -22.76 -6.48
C PRO A 63 1.97 -22.61 -5.07
N ALA A 64 2.29 -23.72 -4.41
CA ALA A 64 2.86 -23.69 -3.07
C ALA A 64 4.25 -23.03 -3.03
N GLY A 65 5.12 -23.33 -3.99
CA GLY A 65 6.40 -22.64 -4.12
C GLY A 65 6.25 -21.17 -4.51
N TYR A 66 5.21 -20.79 -5.26
CA TYR A 66 4.92 -19.38 -5.54
C TYR A 66 4.51 -18.61 -4.27
N LEU A 67 3.62 -19.19 -3.46
CA LEU A 67 3.26 -18.63 -2.15
C LEU A 67 4.49 -18.47 -1.25
N HIS A 68 5.33 -19.51 -1.16
CA HIS A 68 6.56 -19.46 -0.38
C HIS A 68 7.49 -18.34 -0.87
N ARG A 69 7.61 -18.12 -2.19
CA ARG A 69 8.37 -16.99 -2.74
C ARG A 69 7.80 -15.65 -2.25
N MET A 70 6.48 -15.46 -2.29
CA MET A 70 5.84 -14.24 -1.77
C MET A 70 6.11 -14.03 -0.27
N GLN A 71 6.05 -15.10 0.54
CA GLN A 71 6.39 -15.05 1.96
C GLN A 71 7.87 -14.74 2.19
N SER A 72 8.79 -15.30 1.40
CA SER A 72 10.22 -15.00 1.49
C SER A 72 10.55 -13.53 1.17
N MET A 73 9.72 -12.89 0.33
CA MET A 73 9.77 -11.46 0.04
C MET A 73 9.00 -10.62 1.08
N HIS A 74 8.49 -11.25 2.14
CA HIS A 74 7.76 -10.63 3.23
C HIS A 74 6.47 -9.93 2.77
N LEU A 75 5.83 -10.41 1.69
CA LEU A 75 4.61 -9.79 1.15
C LEU A 75 3.35 -10.29 1.86
N LEU A 76 3.37 -11.51 2.39
CA LEU A 76 2.22 -12.17 3.00
C LEU A 76 2.56 -12.65 4.41
N GLU A 77 1.56 -12.62 5.28
CA GLU A 77 1.62 -13.14 6.65
C GLU A 77 0.40 -14.05 6.89
N GLY A 78 0.62 -15.10 7.68
CA GLY A 78 -0.45 -16.00 8.15
C GLY A 78 -0.85 -15.64 9.58
N PHE A 79 -2.15 -15.59 9.84
CA PHE A 79 -2.73 -15.24 11.13
C PHE A 79 -3.59 -16.39 11.67
N PRO A 80 -3.62 -16.62 13.00
CA PRO A 80 -4.47 -17.64 13.61
C PRO A 80 -5.97 -17.26 13.59
N GLU A 81 -6.28 -15.98 13.40
CA GLU A 81 -7.64 -15.46 13.31
C GLU A 81 -7.78 -14.59 12.06
N PRO A 82 -8.99 -14.50 11.47
CA PRO A 82 -9.23 -13.61 10.34
C PRO A 82 -8.99 -12.15 10.74
N ARG A 83 -8.30 -11.41 9.87
CA ARG A 83 -8.19 -9.95 9.91
C ARG A 83 -9.27 -9.35 9.01
N ALA A 84 -10.03 -8.41 9.53
CA ALA A 84 -11.03 -7.68 8.76
C ALA A 84 -10.56 -6.26 8.42
N ARG A 85 -11.08 -5.71 7.32
CA ARG A 85 -10.99 -4.28 7.04
C ARG A 85 -11.61 -3.49 8.22
N PRO A 86 -11.11 -2.27 8.53
CA PRO A 86 -11.81 -1.38 9.47
C PRO A 86 -13.29 -1.22 9.11
N ALA A 87 -14.16 -1.40 10.11
CA ALA A 87 -15.62 -1.36 9.93
C ALA A 87 -16.15 0.07 9.73
N ASP A 88 -15.44 1.07 10.27
CA ASP A 88 -15.80 2.47 10.12
C ASP A 88 -15.69 2.96 8.66
N SER A 89 -16.36 4.07 8.36
CA SER A 89 -16.18 4.74 7.07
C SER A 89 -14.75 5.27 6.92
N ILE A 90 -14.29 5.44 5.69
CA ILE A 90 -12.94 5.96 5.41
C ILE A 90 -12.74 7.35 6.03
N GLU A 91 -13.78 8.19 6.03
CA GLU A 91 -13.73 9.54 6.59
C GLU A 91 -13.49 9.52 8.11
N ASN A 92 -14.04 8.52 8.81
CA ASN A 92 -13.91 8.38 10.25
C ASN A 92 -12.60 7.68 10.66
N ALA A 93 -12.20 6.62 9.94
CA ALA A 93 -11.02 5.83 10.31
C ALA A 93 -9.70 6.48 9.88
N MET A 94 -9.66 7.13 8.71
CA MET A 94 -8.43 7.60 8.08
C MET A 94 -7.62 8.60 8.94
N PRO A 95 -8.21 9.59 9.63
CA PRO A 95 -7.42 10.50 10.48
C PRO A 95 -6.62 9.79 11.58
N GLY A 96 -7.16 8.72 12.15
CA GLY A 96 -6.49 7.89 13.16
C GLY A 96 -5.36 7.08 12.56
N LEU A 97 -5.63 6.39 11.44
CA LEU A 97 -4.63 5.59 10.72
C LEU A 97 -3.43 6.45 10.25
N LEU A 98 -3.71 7.64 9.72
CA LEU A 98 -2.68 8.62 9.35
C LEU A 98 -1.85 9.06 10.56
N GLY A 99 -2.48 9.22 11.73
CA GLY A 99 -1.79 9.50 13.00
C GLY A 99 -0.81 8.39 13.40
N ASP A 100 -1.21 7.13 13.27
CA ASP A 100 -0.35 5.98 13.59
C ASP A 100 0.88 5.89 12.68
N LEU A 101 0.69 6.17 11.38
CA LEU A 101 1.76 6.23 10.38
C LEU A 101 2.71 7.41 10.59
N ALA A 102 2.17 8.56 11.01
CA ALA A 102 2.96 9.74 11.34
C ALA A 102 3.75 9.55 12.66
N GLY A 103 3.17 8.82 13.61
CA GLY A 103 3.70 8.64 14.95
C GLY A 103 3.53 9.85 15.87
N PRO A 104 4.10 9.79 17.09
CA PRO A 104 3.90 10.84 18.09
C PRO A 104 4.36 12.21 17.60
N LYS A 105 3.46 13.20 17.63
CA LYS A 105 3.68 14.58 17.11
C LYS A 105 3.96 14.65 15.59
N GLY A 106 3.78 13.54 14.87
CA GLY A 106 3.90 13.50 13.42
C GLY A 106 2.73 14.19 12.73
N LYS A 107 2.86 14.40 11.43
CA LYS A 107 1.78 14.91 10.58
C LYS A 107 1.69 14.08 9.31
N ALA A 108 0.47 13.87 8.84
CA ALA A 108 0.19 13.07 7.67
C ALA A 108 -0.99 13.64 6.89
N LEU A 109 -0.99 13.40 5.59
CA LEU A 109 -2.04 13.81 4.67
C LEU A 109 -2.20 12.70 3.63
N LEU A 110 -3.44 12.42 3.24
CA LEU A 110 -3.73 11.59 2.08
C LEU A 110 -4.45 12.45 1.05
N ALA A 111 -3.88 12.58 -0.14
CA ALA A 111 -4.44 13.38 -1.23
C ALA A 111 -4.60 12.57 -2.52
N ASP A 112 -5.52 13.00 -3.37
CA ASP A 112 -5.70 12.45 -4.70
C ASP A 112 -4.78 13.14 -5.74
N GLU A 113 -4.87 12.70 -6.98
CA GLU A 113 -4.06 13.22 -8.07
C GLU A 113 -4.48 14.60 -8.59
N HIS A 114 -5.65 15.10 -8.19
CA HIS A 114 -6.17 16.41 -8.57
C HIS A 114 -5.81 17.50 -7.55
N GLY A 115 -5.14 17.12 -6.46
CA GLY A 115 -4.71 18.05 -5.41
C GLY A 115 -5.77 18.28 -4.34
N PHE A 116 -6.74 17.38 -4.20
CA PHE A 116 -7.67 17.40 -3.08
C PHE A 116 -7.23 16.41 -2.02
N TYR A 117 -7.20 16.84 -0.77
CA TYR A 117 -6.92 15.92 0.33
C TYR A 117 -8.19 15.21 0.80
N LEU A 118 -8.10 13.89 0.98
CA LEU A 118 -9.16 13.03 1.48
C LEU A 118 -9.21 13.05 3.02
N SER A 119 -8.04 13.07 3.66
CA SER A 119 -7.91 13.09 5.12
C SER A 119 -6.57 13.65 5.55
N THR A 120 -6.51 14.21 6.76
CA THR A 120 -5.31 14.83 7.33
C THR A 120 -5.20 14.52 8.83
N HIS A 121 -3.96 14.43 9.31
CA HIS A 121 -3.61 14.34 10.71
C HIS A 121 -2.54 15.39 11.05
N GLY A 122 -2.87 16.32 11.95
CA GLY A 122 -1.91 17.29 12.50
C GLY A 122 -1.52 18.47 11.61
N PHE A 123 -1.90 18.48 10.31
CA PHE A 123 -1.83 19.68 9.48
C PHE A 123 -3.10 20.52 9.64
N PRO A 124 -3.00 21.85 9.80
CA PRO A 124 -4.13 22.75 9.61
C PRO A 124 -4.74 22.61 8.21
N HIS A 125 -6.02 22.90 8.05
CA HIS A 125 -6.76 22.75 6.79
C HIS A 125 -6.09 23.49 5.62
N GLU A 126 -5.79 24.76 5.78
CA GLU A 126 -5.09 25.58 4.77
C GLU A 126 -3.75 24.95 4.34
N THR A 127 -2.96 24.45 5.30
CA THR A 127 -1.70 23.77 4.98
C THR A 127 -1.94 22.43 4.27
N ALA A 128 -3.01 21.72 4.61
CA ALA A 128 -3.37 20.45 3.98
C ALA A 128 -3.78 20.63 2.52
N GLU A 129 -4.50 21.69 2.18
CA GLU A 129 -4.87 22.05 0.81
C GLU A 129 -3.64 22.36 -0.05
N GLU A 130 -2.76 23.23 0.43
CA GLU A 130 -1.51 23.55 -0.28
C GLU A 130 -0.60 22.33 -0.46
N LEU A 131 -0.52 21.46 0.56
CA LEU A 131 0.25 20.21 0.48
C LEU A 131 -0.36 19.20 -0.50
N ALA A 132 -1.68 19.19 -0.66
CA ALA A 132 -2.35 18.33 -1.62
C ALA A 132 -2.07 18.80 -3.05
N ALA A 133 -2.14 20.10 -3.32
CA ALA A 133 -1.73 20.68 -4.60
C ALA A 133 -0.27 20.34 -4.93
N LEU A 134 0.64 20.50 -3.96
CA LEU A 134 2.05 20.11 -4.12
C LEU A 134 2.19 18.60 -4.41
N ALA A 135 1.43 17.74 -3.74
CA ALA A 135 1.47 16.29 -3.96
C ALA A 135 0.98 15.90 -5.38
N ALA A 136 0.01 16.63 -5.93
CA ALA A 136 -0.42 16.48 -7.32
C ALA A 136 0.70 16.87 -8.29
N ASP A 137 1.36 18.01 -8.07
CA ASP A 137 2.48 18.48 -8.89
C ASP A 137 3.68 17.52 -8.89
N VAL A 138 4.08 17.04 -7.71
CA VAL A 138 5.14 16.04 -7.55
C VAL A 138 4.79 14.76 -8.30
N GLY A 139 3.54 14.33 -8.21
CA GLY A 139 3.05 13.19 -8.97
C GLY A 139 3.09 13.38 -10.48
N GLY A 140 2.70 14.55 -10.96
CA GLY A 140 2.81 14.90 -12.38
C GLY A 140 4.26 14.93 -12.85
N LEU A 141 5.19 15.41 -12.01
CA LEU A 141 6.62 15.36 -12.28
C LEU A 141 7.13 13.91 -12.38
N ASP A 142 6.79 13.07 -11.41
CA ASP A 142 7.12 11.63 -11.42
C ASP A 142 6.67 10.96 -12.71
N GLN A 143 5.40 11.13 -13.07
CA GLN A 143 4.82 10.53 -14.27
C GLN A 143 5.54 10.98 -15.56
N ARG A 144 5.85 12.28 -15.69
CA ARG A 144 6.59 12.80 -16.86
C ARG A 144 7.99 12.20 -16.98
N HIS A 145 8.62 11.84 -15.86
CA HIS A 145 9.98 11.32 -15.83
C HIS A 145 10.08 9.82 -15.56
N ARG A 146 8.97 9.09 -15.48
CA ARG A 146 8.93 7.66 -15.14
C ARG A 146 9.87 6.80 -15.98
N ARG A 147 9.94 7.05 -17.29
CA ARG A 147 10.85 6.31 -18.20
C ARG A 147 12.32 6.45 -17.79
N LEU A 148 12.73 7.65 -17.36
CA LEU A 148 14.08 7.89 -16.88
C LEU A 148 14.32 7.15 -15.56
N LEU A 149 13.40 7.30 -14.60
CA LEU A 149 13.57 6.81 -13.23
C LEU A 149 13.51 5.28 -13.17
N GLU A 150 12.47 4.67 -13.73
CA GLU A 150 12.26 3.22 -13.70
C GLU A 150 13.03 2.49 -14.81
N GLY A 151 13.11 3.08 -16.01
CA GLY A 151 13.72 2.45 -17.18
C GLY A 151 15.25 2.58 -17.19
N ASN A 152 15.74 3.81 -17.16
CA ASN A 152 17.18 4.07 -17.35
C ASN A 152 17.97 3.92 -16.05
N LEU A 153 17.42 4.42 -14.93
CA LEU A 153 18.07 4.38 -13.62
C LEU A 153 17.70 3.14 -12.80
N ALA A 154 16.72 2.35 -13.25
CA ALA A 154 16.24 1.14 -12.58
C ALA A 154 15.86 1.36 -11.09
N LEU A 155 15.38 2.56 -10.76
CA LEU A 155 14.93 2.88 -9.40
C LEU A 155 13.67 2.08 -9.07
N GLN A 156 13.66 1.47 -7.89
CA GLN A 156 12.57 0.60 -7.42
C GLN A 156 11.53 1.35 -6.58
N THR A 157 11.66 2.67 -6.47
CA THR A 157 10.78 3.54 -5.68
C THR A 157 10.30 4.70 -6.53
N SER A 158 9.04 5.08 -6.30
CA SER A 158 8.37 6.26 -6.87
C SER A 158 8.09 7.31 -5.80
N ALA A 159 8.61 7.11 -4.57
CA ALA A 159 8.46 8.08 -3.49
C ALA A 159 9.45 9.25 -3.64
N TRP A 160 8.94 10.46 -3.39
CA TRP A 160 9.71 11.71 -3.42
C TRP A 160 9.79 12.33 -2.03
N GLY A 161 10.78 13.19 -1.76
CA GLY A 161 10.83 13.86 -0.47
C GLY A 161 11.84 14.98 -0.34
N LEU A 162 11.60 15.83 0.66
CA LEU A 162 12.53 16.81 1.19
C LEU A 162 13.37 16.13 2.27
N LEU A 163 14.68 16.18 2.09
CA LEU A 163 15.65 15.48 2.93
C LEU A 163 16.54 16.48 3.66
N THR A 164 16.83 16.17 4.93
CA THR A 164 17.94 16.80 5.65
C THR A 164 19.27 16.48 4.99
N ALA A 165 20.32 17.24 5.33
CA ALA A 165 21.69 16.94 4.87
C ALA A 165 22.17 15.53 5.26
N GLY A 166 21.59 14.94 6.32
CA GLY A 166 21.87 13.56 6.73
C GLY A 166 21.04 12.49 5.98
N GLY A 167 20.28 12.87 4.96
CA GLY A 167 19.43 11.97 4.17
C GLY A 167 18.12 11.56 4.85
N ASN A 168 17.81 12.10 6.03
CA ASN A 168 16.52 11.81 6.70
C ASN A 168 15.39 12.61 6.06
N SER A 169 14.24 11.96 5.83
CA SER A 169 13.01 12.61 5.37
C SER A 169 12.49 13.63 6.38
N GLU A 170 12.29 14.87 5.91
CA GLU A 170 11.50 15.89 6.60
C GLU A 170 10.06 15.91 6.13
N LEU A 171 9.84 15.66 4.84
CA LEU A 171 8.53 15.53 4.20
C LEU A 171 8.66 14.58 3.02
N GLY A 172 7.86 13.53 2.97
CA GLY A 172 7.86 12.62 1.82
C GLY A 172 6.47 12.43 1.24
N PHE A 173 6.45 12.00 -0.03
CA PHE A 173 5.27 11.77 -0.87
C PHE A 173 5.38 10.35 -1.41
N TRP A 174 4.51 9.46 -0.92
CA TRP A 174 4.44 8.06 -1.33
C TRP A 174 3.22 7.87 -2.22
N PRO A 175 3.40 7.63 -3.53
CA PRO A 175 2.26 7.40 -4.40
C PRO A 175 1.63 6.03 -4.10
N LEU A 176 0.30 6.00 -4.05
CA LEU A 176 -0.51 4.79 -3.90
C LEU A 176 -1.46 4.69 -5.10
N TYR A 177 -1.24 3.70 -5.95
CA TYR A 177 -2.04 3.43 -7.14
C TYR A 177 -3.13 2.41 -6.80
N VAL A 178 -4.39 2.83 -6.86
CA VAL A 178 -5.55 2.00 -6.53
C VAL A 178 -6.59 2.14 -7.63
N GLY A 179 -6.82 1.05 -8.37
CA GLY A 179 -7.67 1.10 -9.57
C GLY A 179 -7.13 2.13 -10.57
N SER A 180 -7.98 3.04 -11.00
CA SER A 180 -7.63 4.17 -11.88
C SER A 180 -7.15 5.41 -11.13
N VAL A 181 -7.23 5.43 -9.80
CA VAL A 181 -6.93 6.61 -8.98
C VAL A 181 -5.52 6.51 -8.41
N ARG A 182 -4.74 7.58 -8.54
CA ARG A 182 -3.49 7.75 -7.80
C ARG A 182 -3.73 8.63 -6.57
N PHE A 183 -3.40 8.10 -5.41
CA PHE A 183 -3.26 8.86 -4.18
C PHE A 183 -1.79 9.20 -3.91
N SER A 184 -1.57 10.17 -3.03
CA SER A 184 -0.28 10.48 -2.43
C SER A 184 -0.45 10.48 -0.91
N LEU A 185 0.21 9.54 -0.24
CA LEU A 185 0.41 9.57 1.20
C LEU A 185 1.56 10.52 1.49
N VAL A 186 1.30 11.63 2.16
CA VAL A 186 2.31 12.61 2.56
C VAL A 186 2.58 12.46 4.04
N LEU A 187 3.84 12.28 4.44
CA LEU A 187 4.25 12.15 5.84
C LEU A 187 5.33 13.17 6.18
N LYS A 188 5.17 13.89 7.27
CA LYS A 188 6.20 14.74 7.86
C LYS A 188 7.10 13.92 8.78
N GLY A 189 8.39 13.93 8.52
CA GLY A 189 9.42 13.22 9.27
C GLY A 189 9.69 11.81 8.76
N ARG A 190 10.15 10.94 9.65
CA ARG A 190 10.50 9.55 9.33
C ARG A 190 9.21 8.72 9.14
N PRO A 191 8.99 8.12 7.96
CA PRO A 191 7.78 7.35 7.70
C PRO A 191 7.76 6.06 8.53
N ARG A 192 6.58 5.70 9.07
CA ARG A 192 6.37 4.44 9.82
C ARG A 192 5.50 3.46 9.02
N LEU A 193 5.87 3.22 7.77
CA LEU A 193 5.11 2.37 6.84
C LEU A 193 5.09 0.88 7.24
N ASN A 194 6.03 0.42 8.06
CA ASN A 194 5.99 -0.94 8.61
C ASN A 194 5.05 -1.05 9.82
N LYS A 195 3.75 -0.79 9.60
CA LYS A 195 2.69 -0.79 10.62
C LYS A 195 1.40 -1.38 10.06
N ALA A 196 0.59 -2.00 10.93
CA ALA A 196 -0.75 -2.48 10.59
C ALA A 196 -1.63 -1.37 10.01
N ALA A 197 -1.49 -0.14 10.51
CA ALA A 197 -2.20 1.03 9.98
C ALA A 197 -2.00 1.23 8.47
N LEU A 198 -0.83 0.87 7.90
CA LEU A 198 -0.65 0.98 6.44
C LEU A 198 -1.49 -0.06 5.70
N VAL A 199 -1.55 -1.28 6.24
CA VAL A 199 -2.40 -2.35 5.70
C VAL A 199 -3.85 -1.85 5.69
N ASP A 200 -4.32 -1.26 6.77
CA ASP A 200 -5.68 -0.76 6.91
C ASP A 200 -5.97 0.40 5.96
N VAL A 201 -5.06 1.37 5.82
CA VAL A 201 -5.18 2.47 4.83
C VAL A 201 -5.34 1.90 3.43
N VAL A 202 -4.45 1.00 3.02
CA VAL A 202 -4.49 0.41 1.68
C VAL A 202 -5.76 -0.43 1.50
N TRP A 203 -6.15 -1.23 2.48
CA TRP A 203 -7.35 -2.07 2.42
C TRP A 203 -8.62 -1.23 2.22
N MET A 204 -8.76 -0.13 2.96
CA MET A 204 -9.89 0.80 2.79
C MET A 204 -9.89 1.46 1.41
N LEU A 205 -8.72 1.85 0.90
CA LEU A 205 -8.62 2.44 -0.44
C LEU A 205 -8.97 1.42 -1.53
N VAL A 206 -8.43 0.20 -1.46
CA VAL A 206 -8.72 -0.88 -2.43
C VAL A 206 -10.21 -1.21 -2.45
N ASN A 207 -10.85 -1.33 -1.28
CA ASN A 207 -12.29 -1.59 -1.22
C ASN A 207 -13.13 -0.45 -1.82
N ARG A 208 -12.72 0.82 -1.63
CA ARG A 208 -13.50 1.98 -2.07
C ARG A 208 -13.25 2.38 -3.53
N TYR A 209 -12.01 2.21 -4.01
CA TYR A 209 -11.55 2.74 -5.30
C TYR A 209 -10.98 1.67 -6.24
N GLY A 210 -10.82 0.42 -5.79
CA GLY A 210 -10.19 -0.65 -6.57
C GLY A 210 -11.08 -1.29 -7.62
N SER A 211 -12.41 -1.09 -7.57
CA SER A 211 -13.39 -1.68 -8.48
C SER A 211 -13.51 -0.93 -9.82
N GLY A 212 -12.38 -0.65 -10.47
CA GLY A 212 -12.28 0.01 -11.77
C GLY A 212 -11.65 -0.86 -12.85
#